data_AF-A0A3N2GXK8-F1
#
_entry.id   AF-A0A3N2GXK8-F1
#
_cell.length_a   1.000
_cell.length_b   1.000
_cell.length_c   1.000
_cell.angle_alpha   90.00
_cell.angle_beta   90.00
_cell.angle_gamma   90.00
#
_symmetry.space_group_name_H-M   'P 1'
#
loop_
_entity.id
_entity.type
_entity.pdbx_description
1 polymer ?
#
loop_
_entity_poly.entity_id
_entity_poly.type
_entity_poly.pdbx_seq_one_letter_code
_entity_poly.pdbx_strand_id
1 'polypeptide(L)'
;MAWIVLILSGILETVWAAALNAARGFTRVGPSVLFVVALVASMAGLSYAMRSIPIGTGYAVWVGIGAIGTAVYGMVALGEPATTARLVCLGLIVAGVVGLKVLH
;
A
#
# COMPACT_ATOMS: atom_id res chain seq x y z
N MET A 1 19.36 4.95 -2.66
CA MET A 1 18.71 3.78 -3.29
C MET A 1 17.58 3.19 -2.45
N ALA A 2 17.76 2.95 -1.14
CA ALA A 2 16.72 2.40 -0.26
C ALA A 2 15.35 3.12 -0.34
N TRP A 3 15.34 4.46 -0.40
CA TRP A 3 14.12 5.25 -0.55
C TRP A 3 13.35 5.00 -1.86
N ILE A 4 14.05 4.83 -2.98
CA ILE A 4 13.41 4.53 -4.28
C ILE A 4 12.78 3.14 -4.23
N VAL A 5 13.49 2.17 -3.66
CA VAL A 5 12.99 0.80 -3.46
C VAL A 5 11.77 0.81 -2.52
N LEU A 6 11.77 1.66 -1.48
CA LEU A 6 10.64 1.81 -0.57
C LEU A 6 9.40 2.36 -1.30
N ILE A 7 9.57 3.38 -2.14
CA ILE A 7 8.46 3.95 -2.92
C ILE A 7 7.91 2.91 -3.90
N LEU A 8 8.78 2.22 -4.65
CA LEU A 8 8.39 1.12 -5.54
C LEU A 8 7.68 0.00 -4.79
N SER A 9 8.16 -0.35 -3.59
CA SER A 9 7.55 -1.33 -2.70
C SER A 9 6.14 -0.92 -2.28
N GLY A 10 5.92 0.35 -1.94
CA GLY A 10 4.58 0.88 -1.61
C GLY A 10 3.64 0.92 -2.81
N ILE A 11 4.14 1.17 -4.02
CA ILE A 11 3.33 1.08 -5.24
C ILE A 11 2.93 -0.37 -5.51
N LEU A 12 3.87 -1.31 -5.38
CA LEU A 12 3.59 -2.75 -5.45
C LEU A 12 2.56 -3.19 -4.40
N GLU A 13 2.51 -2.50 -3.26
CA GLU A 13 1.50 -2.74 -2.24
C GLU A 13 0.08 -2.52 -2.77
N THR A 14 -0.10 -1.39 -3.45
CA THR A 14 -1.36 -1.05 -4.12
C THR A 14 -1.74 -2.09 -5.17
N VAL A 15 -0.74 -2.58 -5.94
CA VAL A 15 -0.95 -3.57 -6.99
C VAL A 15 -1.42 -4.91 -6.43
N TRP A 16 -0.77 -5.43 -5.38
CA TRP A 16 -1.22 -6.69 -4.79
C TRP A 16 -2.56 -6.54 -4.07
N ALA A 17 -2.83 -5.40 -3.43
CA ALA A 17 -4.13 -5.14 -2.80
C ALA A 17 -5.27 -5.13 -3.82
N ALA A 18 -5.06 -4.48 -4.97
CA ALA A 18 -5.98 -4.51 -6.10
C ALA A 18 -6.16 -5.93 -6.66
N ALA A 19 -5.06 -6.66 -6.85
CA ALA A 19 -5.09 -8.03 -7.36
C ALA A 19 -5.81 -8.99 -6.41
N LEU A 20 -5.66 -8.81 -5.10
CA LEU A 20 -6.36 -9.61 -4.07
C LEU A 20 -7.88 -9.43 -4.17
N ASN A 21 -8.35 -8.20 -4.32
CA ASN A 21 -9.77 -7.95 -4.56
C ASN A 21 -10.24 -8.60 -5.87
N ALA A 22 -9.48 -8.43 -6.96
CA ALA A 22 -9.78 -9.02 -8.26
C ALA A 22 -9.75 -10.56 -8.27
N ALA A 23 -9.03 -11.20 -7.35
CA ALA A 23 -8.93 -12.65 -7.23
C ALA A 23 -10.24 -13.32 -6.76
N ARG A 24 -11.22 -12.54 -6.25
CA ARG A 24 -12.53 -13.03 -5.77
C ARG A 24 -12.40 -14.28 -4.89
N GLY A 25 -11.63 -14.20 -3.81
CA GLY A 25 -11.39 -15.32 -2.91
C GLY A 25 -10.53 -16.43 -3.52
N PHE A 26 -9.54 -16.07 -4.33
CA PHE A 26 -8.62 -17.00 -5.03
C PHE A 26 -9.26 -17.93 -6.07
N THR A 27 -10.47 -17.57 -6.55
CA THR A 27 -11.15 -18.32 -7.60
C THR A 27 -10.58 -18.04 -8.99
N ARG A 28 -9.93 -16.87 -9.19
CA ARG A 28 -9.30 -16.50 -10.46
C ARG A 28 -7.78 -16.62 -10.37
N VAL A 29 -7.22 -17.58 -11.12
CA VAL A 29 -5.79 -17.90 -11.11
C VAL A 29 -4.91 -16.72 -11.53
N GLY A 30 -5.29 -15.96 -12.57
CA GLY A 30 -4.50 -14.82 -13.06
C GLY A 30 -4.25 -13.74 -11.98
N PRO A 31 -5.30 -13.13 -11.42
CA PRO A 31 -5.16 -12.16 -10.32
C PRO A 31 -4.51 -12.76 -9.06
N SER A 32 -4.74 -14.03 -8.75
CA SER A 32 -4.07 -14.70 -7.63
C SER A 32 -2.56 -14.80 -7.80
N VAL A 33 -2.08 -15.14 -9.00
CA VAL A 33 -0.64 -15.16 -9.30
C VAL A 33 -0.06 -13.76 -9.21
N LEU A 34 -0.75 -12.76 -9.77
CA LEU A 34 -0.32 -11.35 -9.67
C LEU A 34 -0.23 -10.90 -8.21
N PHE A 35 -1.21 -11.24 -7.38
CA PHE A 35 -1.20 -10.96 -5.95
C PHE A 35 0.05 -11.54 -5.28
N VAL A 36 0.34 -12.83 -5.47
CA VAL A 36 1.50 -13.47 -4.82
C VAL A 36 2.81 -12.84 -5.27
N VAL A 37 2.99 -12.64 -6.58
CA VAL A 37 4.23 -12.06 -7.13
C VAL A 37 4.43 -10.63 -6.63
N ALA A 38 3.40 -9.80 -6.69
CA ALA A 38 3.48 -8.41 -6.23
C ALA A 38 3.65 -8.30 -4.71
N LEU A 39 3.03 -9.20 -3.93
CA LEU A 39 3.20 -9.30 -2.48
C LEU A 39 4.66 -9.60 -2.12
N VAL A 40 5.24 -10.65 -2.73
CA VAL A 40 6.64 -11.04 -2.46
C VAL A 40 7.59 -9.93 -2.89
N ALA A 41 7.37 -9.33 -4.07
CA ALA A 41 8.20 -8.23 -4.55
C ALA A 41 8.12 -6.98 -3.64
N SER A 42 6.92 -6.64 -3.16
CA SER A 42 6.70 -5.55 -2.20
C SER A 42 7.43 -5.84 -0.89
N MET A 43 7.19 -7.00 -0.27
CA MET A 43 7.86 -7.38 0.99
C MET A 43 9.39 -7.43 0.88
N ALA A 44 9.92 -7.91 -0.25
CA ALA A 44 11.36 -7.91 -0.49
C ALA A 44 11.92 -6.48 -0.61
N GLY A 45 11.22 -5.58 -1.31
CA GLY A 45 11.59 -4.18 -1.42
C GLY A 45 11.57 -3.45 -0.07
N LEU A 46 10.52 -3.67 0.73
CA LEU A 46 10.42 -3.13 2.09
C LEU A 46 11.56 -3.66 2.97
N SER A 47 11.81 -4.97 2.97
CA SER A 47 12.90 -5.60 3.72
C SER A 47 14.25 -4.99 3.36
N TYR A 48 14.51 -4.76 2.07
CA TYR A 48 15.73 -4.11 1.61
C TYR A 48 15.83 -2.66 2.10
N ALA A 49 14.74 -1.88 2.01
CA ALA A 49 14.73 -0.49 2.44
C ALA A 49 14.95 -0.33 3.96
N MET A 50 14.38 -1.24 4.76
CA MET A 50 14.53 -1.27 6.22
C MET A 50 15.96 -1.58 6.70
N ARG A 51 16.87 -2.05 5.82
CA ARG A 51 18.30 -2.19 6.16
C ARG A 51 18.99 -0.84 6.36
N SER A 52 18.45 0.24 5.80
CA SER A 52 19.05 1.58 5.86
C SER A 52 18.11 2.61 6.48
N ILE A 53 16.81 2.36 6.50
CA ILE A 53 15.78 3.27 7.02
C ILE A 53 15.25 2.69 8.34
N PRO A 54 15.12 3.49 9.41
CA PRO A 54 14.49 3.05 10.65
C PRO A 54 13.11 2.42 10.40
N ILE A 55 12.81 1.32 11.08
CA ILE A 55 11.61 0.52 10.82
C ILE A 55 10.32 1.35 10.97
N GLY A 56 10.26 2.25 11.96
CA GLY A 56 9.10 3.13 12.17
C GLY A 56 8.85 4.04 10.98
N THR A 57 9.89 4.72 10.47
CA THR A 57 9.77 5.61 9.31
C THR A 57 9.51 4.83 8.02
N GLY A 58 10.21 3.71 7.82
CA GLY A 58 10.08 2.90 6.61
C GLY A 58 8.70 2.28 6.48
N TYR A 59 8.19 1.67 7.55
CA TYR A 59 6.87 1.05 7.58
C TYR A 59 5.75 2.09 7.45
N ALA A 60 5.86 3.23 8.14
CA ALA A 60 4.88 4.32 8.02
C ALA A 60 4.77 4.83 6.57
N VAL A 61 5.89 5.07 5.89
CA VAL A 61 5.89 5.52 4.50
C VAL A 61 5.33 4.46 3.57
N TRP A 62 5.70 3.18 3.77
CA TRP A 62 5.20 2.06 2.96
C TRP A 62 3.67 1.96 3.04
N VAL A 63 3.13 1.84 4.27
CA VAL A 63 1.67 1.79 4.51
C VAL A 63 0.97 3.04 3.99
N GLY A 64 1.58 4.22 4.14
CA GLY A 64 1.01 5.47 3.64
C GLY A 64 0.83 5.46 2.12
N ILE A 65 1.84 5.01 1.37
CA ILE A 65 1.77 4.89 -0.08
C ILE A 65 0.73 3.84 -0.49
N GLY A 66 0.75 2.66 0.15
CA GLY A 66 -0.21 1.59 -0.10
C GLY A 66 -1.65 2.02 0.15
N ALA A 67 -1.92 2.71 1.27
CA ALA A 67 -3.25 3.20 1.62
C ALA A 67 -3.77 4.22 0.61
N ILE A 68 -2.96 5.22 0.25
CA ILE A 68 -3.35 6.25 -0.73
C ILE A 68 -3.58 5.61 -2.11
N GLY A 69 -2.66 4.77 -2.57
CA GLY A 69 -2.79 4.12 -3.87
C GLY A 69 -4.01 3.21 -3.95
N THR A 70 -4.28 2.42 -2.90
CA THR A 70 -5.43 1.51 -2.87
C THR A 70 -6.75 2.28 -2.82
N ALA A 71 -6.80 3.40 -2.08
CA ALA A 71 -7.97 4.28 -2.08
C ALA A 71 -8.22 4.93 -3.45
N VAL A 72 -7.18 5.44 -4.10
CA VAL A 72 -7.28 6.00 -5.46
C VAL A 72 -7.73 4.92 -6.44
N TYR A 73 -7.17 3.71 -6.35
CA TYR A 73 -7.60 2.58 -7.17
C TYR A 73 -9.06 2.22 -6.93
N GLY A 74 -9.52 2.19 -5.67
CA GLY A 74 -10.93 1.91 -5.34
C GLY A 74 -11.89 2.95 -5.93
N MET A 75 -11.54 4.23 -5.86
CA MET A 75 -12.35 5.30 -6.45
C MET A 75 -12.40 5.23 -7.98
N VAL A 76 -11.24 5.01 -8.64
CA VAL A 76 -11.13 5.08 -10.11
C VAL A 76 -11.54 3.77 -10.79
N ALA A 77 -11.07 2.62 -10.30
CA ALA A 77 -11.23 1.33 -10.97
C ALA A 77 -12.46 0.55 -10.49
N LEU A 78 -12.82 0.65 -9.20
CA LEU A 78 -13.99 -0.04 -8.64
C LEU A 78 -15.25 0.86 -8.64
N GLY A 79 -15.10 2.14 -8.97
CA GLY A 79 -16.20 3.11 -8.96
C GLY A 79 -16.78 3.31 -7.56
N GLU A 80 -15.99 3.06 -6.52
CA GLU A 80 -16.48 3.18 -5.15
C GLU A 80 -16.83 4.65 -4.85
N PRO A 81 -17.97 4.90 -4.17
CA PRO A 81 -18.38 6.26 -3.86
C PRO A 81 -17.36 6.92 -2.94
N ALA A 82 -16.78 8.02 -3.43
CA ALA A 82 -15.89 8.90 -2.69
C ALA A 82 -16.70 9.79 -1.72
N THR A 83 -17.42 9.16 -0.78
CA THR A 83 -18.17 9.90 0.23
C THR A 83 -17.24 10.69 1.13
N THR A 84 -17.69 11.87 1.57
CA THR A 84 -16.94 12.75 2.46
C THR A 84 -16.45 12.04 3.72
N ALA A 85 -17.28 11.15 4.30
CA ALA A 85 -16.90 10.34 5.45
C ALA A 85 -15.71 9.39 5.17
N ARG A 86 -15.67 8.75 4.00
CA ARG A 86 -14.58 7.85 3.60
C ARG A 86 -13.27 8.62 3.41
N LEU A 87 -13.35 9.79 2.78
CA LEU A 87 -12.21 10.69 2.60
C LEU A 87 -11.67 11.21 3.95
N VAL A 88 -12.55 11.53 4.90
CA VAL A 88 -12.16 11.91 6.26
C VAL A 88 -11.47 10.75 7.00
N CYS A 89 -12.00 9.52 6.92
CA CYS A 89 -11.36 8.34 7.51
C CYS A 89 -9.99 8.06 6.88
N LEU A 90 -9.86 8.18 5.56
CA LEU A 90 -8.57 8.09 4.87
C LEU A 90 -7.60 9.18 5.34
N GLY A 91 -8.08 10.42 5.47
CA GLY A 91 -7.32 11.52 6.03
C GLY A 91 -6.85 11.25 7.46
N LEU A 92 -7.67 10.64 8.31
CA LEU A 92 -7.29 10.23 9.67
C LEU A 92 -6.24 9.12 9.70
N ILE A 93 -6.34 8.14 8.79
CA ILE A 93 -5.30 7.10 8.64
C ILE A 93 -3.98 7.74 8.24
N VAL A 94 -4.00 8.62 7.22
CA VAL A 94 -2.81 9.35 6.77
C VAL A 94 -2.27 10.24 7.90
N ALA A 95 -3.12 10.95 8.64
CA ALA A 95 -2.72 11.78 9.77
C ALA A 95 -2.10 10.97 10.91
N GLY A 96 -2.62 9.76 11.18
CA GLY A 96 -2.04 8.84 12.15
C GLY A 96 -0.66 8.34 11.72
N VAL A 97 -0.50 7.98 10.44
CA VAL A 97 0.79 7.58 9.85
C VAL A 97 1.81 8.73 9.89
N VAL A 98 1.40 9.95 9.55
CA VAL A 98 2.26 11.14 9.60
C VAL A 98 2.61 11.50 11.05
N GLY A 99 1.65 11.44 11.98
CA GLY A 99 1.88 11.69 13.40
C GLY A 99 2.91 10.73 13.98
N LEU A 100 2.83 9.43 13.65
CA LEU A 100 3.83 8.44 14.02
C LEU A 100 5.23 8.75 13.46
N LYS A 101 5.32 9.31 12.25
CA LYS A 101 6.59 9.73 11.61
C LYS A 101 7.16 11.04 12.15
N VAL A 102 6.35 11.86 12.83
CA VAL A 102 6.80 13.15 13.43
C VAL A 102 7.19 12.95 14.89
N LEU A 103 6.55 12.00 15.58
CA LEU A 103 6.80 11.68 16.99
C LEU A 103 7.94 10.65 17.19
N HIS A 104 8.46 10.06 16.13
CA HIS A 104 9.60 9.13 16.08
C HIS A 104 10.49 9.43 14.88
#